data_AF-A0A915IRV4-F1
#
_entry.id   AF-A0A915IRV4-F1
#
_cell.length_a   1.000
_cell.length_b   1.000
_cell.length_c   1.000
_cell.angle_alpha   90.00
_cell.angle_beta   90.00
_cell.angle_gamma   90.00
#
_symmetry.space_group_name_H-M   'P 1'
#
loop_
_entity.id
_entity.type
_entity.pdbx_description
1 polymer ?
#
loop_
_entity_poly.entity_id
_entity_poly.type
_entity_poly.pdbx_seq_one_letter_code
_entity_poly.pdbx_strand_id
1 'polypeptide(L)' 'MQCSHFFTGGEKPFKCKHCGKAFASHAAHDSHVRRTHVMAKPENHYCSTCGKSFQHSSHLKFHVQCIHGGAKT' A
#
# COMPACT_ATOMS: atom_id res chain seq x y z
N MET A 1 42.96 -5.71 -6.68
CA MET A 1 42.05 -5.66 -7.84
C MET A 1 40.86 -6.56 -7.50
N GLN A 2 39.78 -6.01 -6.93
CA GLN A 2 38.55 -6.79 -6.77
C GLN A 2 37.81 -6.68 -8.10
N CYS A 3 38.07 -7.63 -8.99
CA CYS A 3 37.43 -7.71 -10.29
C CYS A 3 35.96 -8.08 -10.08
N SER A 4 35.09 -7.18 -10.54
CA SER A 4 33.65 -7.35 -10.63
C SER A 4 33.28 -8.51 -11.56
N HIS A 5 32.13 -9.11 -11.26
CA HIS A 5 31.30 -10.00 -12.06
C HIS A 5 31.69 -11.49 -12.19
N PHE A 6 30.96 -12.32 -11.44
CA PHE A 6 30.51 -13.63 -11.93
C PHE A 6 29.07 -13.93 -11.46
N PHE A 7 28.13 -13.74 -12.39
CA PHE A 7 26.89 -14.49 -12.61
C PHE A 7 26.06 -15.00 -11.42
N THR A 8 25.00 -14.25 -11.09
CA THR A 8 23.67 -14.85 -10.95
C THR A 8 22.75 -14.16 -11.95
N GLY A 9 22.39 -14.86 -13.03
CA GLY A 9 21.60 -14.35 -14.16
C GLY A 9 20.17 -13.98 -13.79
N GLY A 10 20.02 -12.85 -13.10
CA GLY A 10 18.75 -12.37 -12.58
C GLY A 10 18.93 -11.22 -11.62
N GLU A 11 19.80 -10.25 -11.95
CA GLU A 11 19.86 -8.99 -11.25
C GLU A 11 18.50 -8.30 -11.43
N LYS A 12 17.63 -8.49 -10.45
CA LYS A 12 16.32 -7.87 -10.37
C LYS A 12 16.51 -6.65 -9.47
N PRO A 13 16.84 -5.47 -10.03
CA PRO A 13 17.23 -4.31 -9.22
C PRO A 13 16.08 -3.83 -8.32
N PHE A 14 14.84 -4.15 -8.69
CA PHE A 14 13.65 -3.73 -7.96
C PHE A 14 13.27 -4.77 -6.90
N LYS A 15 13.88 -4.68 -5.72
CA LYS A 15 13.56 -5.51 -4.56
C LYS A 15 12.48 -4.86 -3.69
N CYS A 16 11.39 -5.58 -3.46
CA CYS A 16 10.35 -5.19 -2.53
C CYS A 16 10.90 -5.20 -1.10
N LYS A 17 10.82 -4.05 -0.41
CA LYS A 17 11.27 -3.91 0.98
C LYS A 17 10.34 -4.60 1.99
N HIS A 18 9.09 -4.89 1.62
CA HIS A 18 8.11 -5.50 2.52
C HIS A 18 8.22 -7.02 2.60
N CYS A 19 8.49 -7.71 1.49
CA CYS A 19 8.58 -9.18 1.46
C CYS A 19 9.88 -9.72 0.85
N GLY A 20 10.80 -8.85 0.42
CA GLY A 20 12.09 -9.24 -0.14
C GLY A 20 12.04 -9.78 -1.58
N LYS A 21 10.85 -9.92 -2.20
CA LYS A 21 10.74 -10.35 -3.60
C LYS A 21 11.41 -9.35 -4.54
N ALA A 22 12.17 -9.86 -5.49
CA ALA A 22 12.83 -9.06 -6.51
C ALA A 22 12.10 -9.19 -7.86
N PHE A 23 12.02 -8.07 -8.59
CA PHE A 23 11.36 -7.94 -9.88
C PHE A 23 12.31 -7.39 -10.95
N ALA A 24 12.14 -7.85 -12.20
CA ALA A 24 12.99 -7.46 -13.32
C ALA A 24 12.72 -6.04 -13.84
N SER A 25 11.57 -5.44 -13.50
CA SER A 25 11.19 -4.11 -13.95
C SER A 25 10.50 -3.31 -12.85
N HIS A 26 10.61 -1.97 -12.95
CA HIS A 26 9.98 -1.05 -12.02
C HIS A 26 8.45 -1.22 -12.01
N ALA A 27 7.83 -1.38 -13.19
CA ALA A 27 6.38 -1.56 -13.32
C ALA A 27 5.88 -2.83 -12.62
N ALA A 28 6.61 -3.95 -12.73
CA ALA A 28 6.25 -5.19 -12.04
C ALA A 28 6.41 -5.06 -10.52
N HIS A 29 7.45 -4.37 -10.06
CA HIS A 29 7.67 -4.06 -8.64
C HIS A 29 6.57 -3.14 -8.08
N ASP A 30 6.27 -2.02 -8.75
CA ASP A 30 5.24 -1.07 -8.33
C ASP A 30 3.87 -1.72 -8.32
N SER A 31 3.51 -2.49 -9.36
CA SER A 31 2.25 -3.24 -9.39
C SER A 31 2.14 -4.24 -8.23
N HIS A 32 3.22 -4.97 -7.94
CA HIS A 32 3.27 -5.87 -6.79
C HIS A 32 3.10 -5.13 -5.47
N VAL A 33 3.87 -4.06 -5.23
CA VAL A 33 3.76 -3.29 -3.99
C VAL A 33 2.35 -2.74 -3.86
N ARG A 34 1.77 -2.16 -4.93
CA ARG A 34 0.40 -1.63 -4.95
C ARG A 34 -0.68 -2.68 -4.76
N ARG A 35 -0.51 -3.91 -5.23
CA ARG A 35 -1.55 -4.95 -5.14
C ARG A 35 -1.42 -5.82 -3.89
N THR A 36 -0.21 -5.95 -3.36
CA THR A 36 0.11 -6.95 -2.33
C THR A 36 0.46 -6.33 -0.98
N HIS A 37 1.01 -5.12 -0.95
CA HIS A 37 1.53 -4.51 0.29
C HIS A 37 0.85 -3.21 0.65
N VAL A 38 0.73 -2.32 -0.32
CA VAL A 38 -0.27 -1.28 -0.28
C VAL A 38 -1.58 -2.02 -0.48
N MET A 39 -2.46 -1.97 0.52
CA MET A 39 -3.87 -2.17 0.28
C MET A 39 -4.26 -1.05 -0.69
N ALA A 40 -4.20 -1.29 -2.01
CA ALA A 40 -4.49 -0.27 -3.00
C ALA A 40 -5.93 0.19 -2.85
N LYS A 41 -6.07 1.27 -2.10
CA LYS A 41 -6.80 2.39 -2.62
C LYS A 41 -6.17 3.70 -2.14
N PRO A 42 -5.84 4.62 -3.05
CA PRO A 42 -5.62 6.02 -2.70
C PRO A 42 -6.97 6.71 -2.38
N GLU A 43 -7.89 6.03 -1.72
CA GLU A 43 -9.20 6.57 -1.30
C GLU A 43 -9.57 6.00 0.05
N ASN A 44 -8.63 6.07 1.00
CA ASN A 44 -8.87 5.57 2.34
C ASN A 44 -9.89 6.53 3.00
N HIS A 45 -11.18 6.27 2.79
CA HIS A 45 -12.24 6.79 3.62
C HIS A 45 -12.19 6.00 4.92
N TYR A 46 -11.16 6.25 5.71
CA TYR A 46 -11.02 5.66 7.03
C TYR A 46 -11.48 6.65 8.09
N CYS A 47 -12.08 6.12 9.15
CA CYS A 47 -12.40 6.90 10.31
C CYS A 47 -11.11 7.20 11.07
N SER A 48 -10.76 8.47 11.22
CA SER A 48 -9.62 8.88 12.05
C SER A 48 -9.83 8.60 13.54
N THR A 49 -11.09 8.46 14.00
CA THR A 49 -11.42 8.19 15.40
C THR A 49 -11.24 6.72 15.78
N CYS A 50 -11.62 5.76 14.92
CA CYS A 50 -11.57 4.33 15.24
C CYS A 50 -10.75 3.48 14.27
N GLY A 51 -10.18 4.07 13.22
CA GLY A 51 -9.34 3.38 12.24
C GLY A 51 -10.10 2.49 11.24
N LYS A 52 -11.43 2.42 11.28
CA LYS A 52 -12.22 1.60 10.34
C LYS A 52 -12.18 2.17 8.93
N SER A 53 -11.97 1.32 7.93
CA SER A 53 -11.97 1.68 6.50
C SER A 53 -13.33 1.45 5.84
N PHE A 54 -13.74 2.36 4.95
CA PHE A 54 -14.99 2.29 4.19
C PHE A 54 -14.73 2.34 2.68
N GLN A 55 -15.60 1.69 1.91
CA GLN A 55 -15.53 1.66 0.44
C GLN A 55 -15.93 3.00 -0.21
N HIS A 56 -16.77 3.80 0.48
CA HIS A 56 -17.32 5.06 -0.01
C HIS A 56 -17.27 6.16 1.06
N SER A 57 -17.05 7.42 0.63
CA SER A 57 -17.05 8.59 1.52
C SER A 57 -18.37 8.78 2.27
N SER A 58 -19.50 8.51 1.61
CA SER A 58 -20.84 8.58 2.22
C SER A 58 -20.99 7.64 3.41
N HIS A 59 -20.45 6.42 3.30
CA HIS A 59 -20.46 5.44 4.38
C HIS A 59 -19.55 5.85 5.54
N LEU A 60 -18.39 6.43 5.25
CA LEU A 60 -17.54 7.01 6.30
C LEU A 60 -18.25 8.16 7.02
N LYS A 61 -18.88 9.08 6.27
CA LYS A 61 -19.59 10.23 6.86
C LYS A 61 -20.74 9.77 7.76
N PHE A 62 -21.55 8.82 7.29
CA PHE A 62 -22.62 8.23 8.09
C PHE A 62 -22.07 7.52 9.34
N HIS A 63 -21.01 6.72 9.18
CA HIS A 63 -20.36 6.06 10.30
C HIS A 63 -19.85 7.06 11.34
N VAL A 64 -19.14 8.10 10.91
CA VAL A 64 -18.64 9.13 11.82
C VAL A 64 -19.81 9.85 12.50
N GLN A 65 -20.92 10.12 11.81
CA GLN A 65 -22.07 10.80 12.40
C GLN A 65 -22.86 9.92 13.38
N CYS A 66 -23.13 8.66 13.06
CA CYS A 66 -23.94 7.79 13.92
C CYS A 66 -23.15 7.15 15.06
N ILE A 67 -21.86 6.89 14.85
CA ILE A 67 -21.03 6.12 15.81
C ILE A 67 -20.10 7.03 16.61
N HIS A 68 -19.64 8.13 16.01
CA HIS A 68 -18.72 9.10 16.65
C HIS A 68 -19.30 10.51 16.77
N GLY A 69 -20.46 10.76 16.16
CA GLY A 69 -21.12 12.04 16.09
C GLY A 69 -22.01 12.22 17.29
N GLY A 70 -21.39 12.32 18.46
CA GLY A 70 -21.85 13.32 19.40
C GLY A 70 -21.64 14.67 18.70
N ALA A 71 -22.74 15.22 18.16
CA ALA A 71 -22.89 16.54 17.55
C ALA A 71 -21.60 17.37 17.38
N LYS A 72 -21.13 17.53 16.14
CA LYS A 72 -20.27 18.66 15.79
C LYS A 72 -21.17 19.73 15.17
N THR A 73 -21.61 20.67 16.02
CA THR A 73 -22.03 22.01 15.65
C THR A 73 -20.91 22.73 14.91
#